data_AF-A0A957GIL3-F1
#
_entry.id   AF-A0A957GIL3-F1
#
_cell.length_a   1.000
_cell.length_b   1.000
_cell.length_c   1.000
_cell.angle_alpha   90.00
_cell.angle_beta   90.00
_cell.angle_gamma   90.00
#
_symmetry.space_group_name_H-M   'P 1'
#
loop_
_entity.id
_entity.type
_entity.pdbx_description
1 polymer ?
#
loop_
_entity_poly.entity_id
_entity_poly.type
_entity_poly.pdbx_seq_one_letter_code
_entity_poly.pdbx_strand_id
1 'polypeptide(L)'
;IFKMAEIRSASLAAHAAARQANDDGNQVACLAARAAGQTVATAHVAQHAFGGALYALKAIAAADPVRAKTEVAKEHDWQAQQIATGLRPEFLKRVIVQERKRGTFVTIQKDEDF
;
A
#
# COMPACT_ATOMS: atom_id res chain seq x y z
N ILE A 1 12.10 3.67 21.29
CA ILE A 1 13.12 3.39 20.26
C ILE A 1 12.72 2.10 19.56
N PHE A 2 12.58 2.08 18.24
CA PHE A 2 12.26 0.85 17.50
C PHE A 2 13.50 -0.06 17.40
N LYS A 3 13.36 -1.37 17.62
CA LYS A 3 14.45 -2.33 17.40
C LYS A 3 14.31 -3.01 16.05
N MET A 4 15.43 -3.18 15.33
CA MET A 4 15.45 -3.85 14.03
C MET A 4 14.89 -5.28 14.06
N ALA A 5 15.13 -6.01 15.15
CA ALA A 5 14.54 -7.33 15.34
C ALA A 5 13.00 -7.26 15.40
N GLU A 6 12.45 -6.33 16.19
CA GLU A 6 11.00 -6.16 16.35
C GLU A 6 10.32 -5.74 15.03
N ILE A 7 10.91 -4.78 14.30
CA ILE A 7 10.40 -4.33 13.00
C ILE A 7 10.35 -5.46 11.98
N ARG A 8 11.44 -6.23 11.87
CA ARG A 8 11.50 -7.37 10.93
C ARG A 8 10.52 -8.46 11.31
N SER A 9 10.45 -8.81 12.60
CA SER A 9 9.49 -9.80 13.11
C SER A 9 8.04 -9.38 12.83
N ALA A 10 7.69 -8.11 13.08
CA ALA A 10 6.35 -7.60 12.79
C ALA A 10 6.03 -7.61 11.29
N SER A 11 6.98 -7.19 10.44
CA SER A 11 6.81 -7.23 8.98
C SER A 11 6.61 -8.65 8.46
N LEU A 12 7.42 -9.61 8.95
CA LEU A 12 7.31 -11.02 8.60
C LEU A 12 5.98 -11.63 9.08
N ALA A 13 5.53 -11.29 10.29
CA ALA A 13 4.23 -11.74 10.81
C ALA A 13 3.06 -11.22 9.95
N ALA A 14 3.11 -9.95 9.53
CA ALA A 14 2.12 -9.38 8.62
C ALA A 14 2.14 -10.08 7.25
N HIS A 15 3.31 -10.43 6.73
CA HIS A 15 3.43 -11.22 5.50
C HIS A 15 2.89 -12.64 5.65
N ALA A 16 3.08 -13.30 6.80
CA ALA A 16 2.50 -14.60 7.08
C ALA A 16 0.96 -14.51 7.15
N ALA A 17 0.42 -13.51 7.85
CA ALA A 17 -1.03 -13.25 7.89
C ALA A 17 -1.61 -12.98 6.50
N ALA A 18 -0.88 -12.25 5.65
CA ALA A 18 -1.28 -12.02 4.27
C ALA A 18 -1.36 -13.31 3.44
N ARG A 19 -0.42 -14.24 3.64
CA ARG A 19 -0.44 -15.55 2.97
C ARG A 19 -1.65 -16.36 3.43
N GLN A 20 -1.85 -16.46 4.74
CA GLN A 20 -3.01 -17.17 5.30
C GLN A 20 -4.33 -16.63 4.75
N ALA A 21 -4.52 -15.31 4.79
CA ALA A 21 -5.74 -14.69 4.26
C ALA A 21 -5.94 -14.94 2.76
N ASN A 22 -4.86 -15.02 1.99
CA ASN A 22 -4.92 -15.38 0.57
C ASN A 22 -5.35 -16.83 0.37
N ASP A 23 -4.79 -17.75 1.16
CA ASP A 23 -5.12 -19.18 1.11
C ASP A 23 -6.59 -19.43 1.50
N ASP A 24 -7.13 -18.61 2.41
CA ASP A 24 -8.54 -18.59 2.81
C ASP A 24 -9.45 -17.89 1.77
N GLY A 25 -8.90 -17.39 0.66
CA GLY A 25 -9.65 -16.68 -0.39
C GLY A 25 -10.07 -15.25 -0.03
N ASN A 26 -9.59 -14.70 1.09
CA ASN A 26 -9.90 -13.33 1.52
C ASN A 26 -8.86 -12.33 1.00
N GLN A 27 -9.08 -11.89 -0.24
CA GLN A 27 -8.18 -10.96 -0.93
C GLN A 27 -8.04 -9.61 -0.21
N VAL A 28 -9.11 -9.09 0.39
CA VAL A 28 -9.09 -7.79 1.09
C VAL A 28 -8.18 -7.87 2.32
N ALA A 29 -8.34 -8.91 3.14
CA ALA A 29 -7.50 -9.14 4.32
C ALA A 29 -6.04 -9.39 3.93
N CYS A 30 -5.79 -10.15 2.85
CA CYS A 30 -4.44 -10.34 2.30
C CYS A 30 -3.76 -9.00 1.98
N LEU A 31 -4.45 -8.12 1.25
CA LEU A 31 -3.92 -6.82 0.85
C LEU A 31 -3.72 -5.89 2.05
N ALA A 32 -4.66 -5.86 2.99
CA ALA A 32 -4.54 -5.08 4.23
C ALA A 32 -3.33 -5.53 5.07
N ALA A 33 -3.12 -6.83 5.21
CA ALA A 33 -1.95 -7.38 5.92
C ALA A 33 -0.63 -7.04 5.19
N ARG A 34 -0.61 -7.07 3.85
CA ARG A 34 0.55 -6.59 3.07
C ARG A 34 0.83 -5.11 3.29
N ALA A 35 -0.20 -4.28 3.36
CA ALA A 35 -0.07 -2.86 3.64
C ALA A 35 0.60 -2.64 5.00
N ALA A 36 0.10 -3.29 6.06
CA ALA A 36 0.67 -3.22 7.40
C ALA A 36 2.14 -3.66 7.44
N GLY A 37 2.47 -4.77 6.77
CA GLY A 37 3.84 -5.29 6.70
C GLY A 37 4.83 -4.34 6.01
N GLN A 38 4.37 -3.61 4.99
CA GLN A 38 5.16 -2.56 4.33
C GLN A 38 5.30 -1.32 5.22
N THR A 39 4.22 -0.86 5.86
CA THR A 39 4.25 0.32 6.73
C THR A 39 5.20 0.16 7.92
N VAL A 40 5.23 -1.01 8.57
CA VAL A 40 6.21 -1.25 9.66
C VAL A 40 7.65 -1.33 9.11
N ALA A 41 7.83 -1.87 7.90
CA ALA A 41 9.13 -1.95 7.23
C ALA A 41 9.67 -0.59 6.75
N THR A 42 8.85 0.48 6.74
CA THR A 42 9.31 1.85 6.48
C THR A 42 10.40 2.28 7.45
N ALA A 43 10.33 1.82 8.72
CA ALA A 43 11.37 2.09 9.70
C ALA A 43 12.70 1.36 9.42
N HIS A 44 12.69 0.34 8.55
CA HIS A 44 13.90 -0.31 8.06
C HIS A 44 14.47 0.43 6.84
N VAL A 45 13.64 0.71 5.82
CA VAL A 45 14.01 1.43 4.59
C VAL A 45 12.81 2.22 4.07
N ALA A 46 13.02 3.51 3.73
CA ALA A 46 11.96 4.46 3.40
C ALA A 46 11.08 4.03 2.22
N GLN A 47 11.63 3.34 1.20
CA GLN A 47 10.91 2.87 0.02
C GLN A 47 9.71 1.96 0.35
N HIS A 48 9.71 1.29 1.51
CA HIS A 48 8.56 0.50 1.94
C HIS A 48 7.30 1.35 2.20
N ALA A 49 7.42 2.67 2.44
CA ALA A 49 6.27 3.56 2.60
C ALA A 49 5.33 3.53 1.38
N PHE A 50 5.89 3.52 0.17
CA PHE A 50 5.08 3.42 -1.06
C PHE A 50 4.33 2.09 -1.15
N GLY A 51 4.92 1.01 -0.62
CA GLY A 51 4.28 -0.30 -0.52
C GLY A 51 3.04 -0.29 0.38
N GLY A 52 3.10 0.43 1.50
CA GLY A 52 1.96 0.59 2.42
C GLY A 52 0.78 1.25 1.72
N ALA A 53 1.01 2.40 1.08
CA ALA A 53 0.02 3.12 0.29
C ALA A 53 -0.56 2.27 -0.86
N LEU A 54 0.31 1.62 -1.65
CA LEU A 54 -0.08 0.76 -2.77
C LEU A 54 -1.06 -0.34 -2.34
N TYR A 55 -0.74 -1.07 -1.27
CA TYR A 55 -1.55 -2.19 -0.85
C TYR A 55 -2.84 -1.76 -0.15
N ALA A 56 -2.85 -0.61 0.55
CA ALA A 56 -4.07 -0.02 1.09
C ALA A 56 -5.07 0.34 -0.03
N LEU A 57 -4.60 1.01 -1.08
CA LEU A 57 -5.45 1.36 -2.24
C LEU A 57 -5.98 0.10 -2.95
N LYS A 58 -5.15 -0.94 -3.09
CA LYS A 58 -5.60 -2.23 -3.64
C LYS A 58 -6.64 -2.90 -2.75
N ALA A 59 -6.50 -2.83 -1.42
CA ALA A 59 -7.47 -3.39 -0.50
C ALA A 59 -8.83 -2.69 -0.65
N ILE A 60 -8.85 -1.36 -0.77
CA ILE A 60 -10.07 -0.58 -1.00
C ILE A 60 -10.72 -0.95 -2.34
N ALA A 61 -9.93 -1.05 -3.41
CA ALA A 61 -10.43 -1.48 -4.71
C ALA A 61 -11.08 -2.87 -4.68
N ALA A 62 -10.50 -3.79 -3.89
CA ALA A 62 -11.01 -5.15 -3.72
C ALA A 62 -12.23 -5.22 -2.81
N ALA A 63 -12.36 -4.30 -1.84
CA ALA A 63 -13.47 -4.28 -0.88
C ALA A 63 -14.79 -3.81 -1.50
N ASP A 64 -14.73 -2.86 -2.44
CA ASP A 64 -15.90 -2.40 -3.19
C ASP A 64 -15.55 -2.24 -4.69
N PRO A 65 -15.61 -3.33 -5.48
CA PRO A 65 -15.28 -3.28 -6.91
C PRO A 65 -16.18 -2.35 -7.73
N VAL A 66 -17.41 -2.10 -7.27
CA VAL A 66 -18.38 -1.23 -7.96
C VAL A 66 -17.97 0.23 -7.81
N ARG A 67 -17.54 0.63 -6.61
CA ARG A 67 -17.10 2.00 -6.31
C ARG A 67 -15.59 2.18 -6.29
N ALA A 68 -14.83 1.16 -6.72
CA ALA A 68 -13.37 1.14 -6.64
C ALA A 68 -12.72 2.40 -7.22
N LYS A 69 -13.22 2.93 -8.34
CA LYS A 69 -12.73 4.19 -8.92
C LYS A 69 -12.81 5.34 -7.91
N THR A 70 -14.01 5.57 -7.38
CA THR A 70 -14.29 6.71 -6.49
C THR A 70 -13.59 6.55 -5.14
N GLU A 71 -13.63 5.37 -4.54
CA GLU A 71 -13.06 5.15 -3.21
C GLU A 71 -11.51 5.11 -3.24
N VAL A 72 -10.90 4.55 -4.28
CA VAL A 72 -9.43 4.61 -4.45
C VAL A 72 -8.97 6.04 -4.69
N ALA A 73 -9.68 6.82 -5.52
CA ALA A 73 -9.32 8.22 -5.75
C ALA A 73 -9.39 9.04 -4.45
N LYS A 74 -10.47 8.90 -3.68
CA LYS A 74 -10.64 9.56 -2.38
C LYS A 74 -9.52 9.20 -1.40
N GLU A 75 -9.20 7.92 -1.28
CA GLU A 75 -8.11 7.47 -0.40
C GLU A 75 -6.75 8.00 -0.88
N HIS A 76 -6.47 7.93 -2.18
CA HIS A 76 -5.20 8.41 -2.74
C HIS A 76 -5.00 9.91 -2.48
N ASP A 77 -6.04 10.71 -2.65
CA ASP A 77 -6.03 12.15 -2.34
C ASP A 77 -5.84 12.39 -0.84
N TRP A 78 -6.52 11.62 0.02
CA TRP A 78 -6.35 11.70 1.46
C TRP A 78 -4.92 11.34 1.89
N GLN A 79 -4.35 10.25 1.35
CA GLN A 79 -2.96 9.85 1.59
C GLN A 79 -2.00 10.97 1.20
N ALA A 80 -2.16 11.55 0.00
CA ALA A 80 -1.34 12.67 -0.45
C ALA A 80 -1.42 13.88 0.49
N GLN A 81 -2.60 14.16 1.08
CA GLN A 81 -2.78 15.23 2.06
C GLN A 81 -2.06 14.94 3.39
N GLN A 82 -1.96 13.67 3.80
CA GLN A 82 -1.22 13.27 5.01
C GLN A 82 0.31 13.33 4.84
N ILE A 83 0.80 13.33 3.60
CA ILE A 83 2.24 13.47 3.32
C ILE A 83 2.66 14.93 3.48
N ALA A 84 3.80 15.12 4.15
CA ALA A 84 4.46 16.41 4.29
C ALA A 84 4.62 17.09 2.91
N THR A 85 4.32 18.38 2.83
CA THR A 85 4.20 19.11 1.55
C THR A 85 5.40 18.92 0.62
N GLY A 86 6.63 18.86 1.15
CA GLY A 86 7.85 18.66 0.34
C GLY A 86 8.01 17.25 -0.24
N LEU A 87 7.33 16.24 0.31
CA LEU A 87 7.38 14.84 -0.15
C LEU A 87 6.15 14.46 -0.98
N ARG A 88 5.09 15.28 -0.99
CA ARG A 88 3.87 15.01 -1.74
C ARG A 88 4.11 14.85 -3.25
N PRO A 89 4.94 15.66 -3.93
CA PRO A 89 5.24 15.46 -5.35
C PRO A 89 5.86 14.08 -5.62
N GLU A 90 6.77 13.64 -4.75
CA GLU A 90 7.41 12.32 -4.86
C GLU A 90 6.38 11.20 -4.64
N PHE A 91 5.51 11.32 -3.64
CA PHE A 91 4.41 10.38 -3.44
C PHE A 91 3.53 10.25 -4.69
N LEU A 92 3.07 11.38 -5.24
CA LEU A 92 2.19 11.41 -6.43
C LEU A 92 2.90 10.90 -7.70
N LYS A 93 4.21 11.13 -7.82
CA LYS A 93 5.04 10.58 -8.89
C LYS A 93 5.14 9.05 -8.78
N ARG A 94 5.28 8.53 -7.56
CA ARG A 94 5.55 7.11 -7.31
C ARG A 94 4.27 6.28 -7.27
N VAL A 95 3.23 6.69 -6.56
CA VAL A 95 1.99 5.93 -6.39
C VAL A 95 1.01 6.32 -7.49
N ILE A 96 0.90 5.48 -8.51
CA ILE A 96 0.10 5.77 -9.70
C ILE A 96 -1.19 4.97 -9.66
N VAL A 97 -2.32 5.69 -9.73
CA VAL A 97 -3.67 5.14 -9.91
C VAL A 97 -4.10 5.36 -11.36
N GLN A 98 -4.47 4.29 -12.06
CA GLN A 98 -4.92 4.32 -13.45
C GLN A 98 -6.22 3.55 -13.62
N GLU A 99 -7.15 4.08 -14.41
CA GLU A 99 -8.33 3.34 -14.85
C GLU A 99 -8.00 2.53 -16.09
N ARG A 100 -8.38 1.24 -16.07
CA ARG A 100 -8.25 0.35 -17.22
C ARG A 100 -9.58 -0.36 -17.47
N LYS A 101 -9.71 -1.00 -18.63
CA LYS A 101 -10.92 -1.78 -19.01
C LYS A 101 -11.34 -2.82 -17.96
N ARG A 102 -10.42 -3.30 -17.12
CA ARG A 102 -10.64 -4.32 -16.08
C ARG A 102 -10.71 -3.75 -14.65
N GLY A 103 -10.84 -2.43 -14.49
CA GLY A 103 -10.98 -1.76 -13.19
C GLY A 103 -9.82 -0.83 -12.84
N THR A 104 -9.76 -0.43 -11.58
CA THR A 104 -8.73 0.47 -11.03
C THR A 104 -7.40 -0.27 -10.84
N PHE A 105 -6.34 0.24 -11.45
CA PHE A 105 -4.99 -0.32 -11.39
C PHE A 105 -4.10 0.61 -10.57
N VAL A 106 -3.45 0.06 -9.54
CA VAL A 106 -2.53 0.83 -8.68
C VAL A 106 -1.13 0.22 -8.78
N THR A 107 -0.13 1.07 -9.03
CA THR A 107 1.27 0.67 -9.21
C THR A 107 2.24 1.64 -8.54
N ILE A 108 3.46 1.17 -8.31
CA ILE A 108 4.59 2.03 -7.93
C ILE A 108 5.47 2.26 -9.15
N GLN A 109 5.71 3.51 -9.53
CA GLN A 109 6.67 3.90 -10.55
C GLN A 109 8.10 3.86 -9.98
N LYS A 110 8.91 2.92 -10.49
CA LYS A 110 10.33 2.77 -10.14
C LYS A 110 11.16 3.20 -11.35
N ASP A 111 11.52 4.47 -11.40
CA ASP A 111 12.48 5.00 -12.39
C ASP A 111 13.91 4.94 -11.83
N GLU A 112 14.87 5.54 -12.52
CA GLU A 112 16.29 5.49 -12.19
C GLU A 112 16.63 6.04 -10.79
N ASP A 113 15.78 6.92 -10.25
CA ASP A 113 15.97 7.58 -8.94
C ASP A 113 15.23 6.87 -7.79
N PHE A 114 14.81 5.61 -7.95
CA PHE A 114 14.02 4.85 -6.95
C PHE A 114 14.86 4.13 -5.87
#